data_AF-A0A6I7PRW0-F1
#
_entry.id   AF-A0A6I7PRW0-F1
#
_cell.length_a   1.000
_cell.length_b   1.000
_cell.length_c   1.000
_cell.angle_alpha   90.00
_cell.angle_beta   90.00
_cell.angle_gamma   90.00
#
_symmetry.space_group_name_H-M   'P 1'
#
loop_
_entity.id
_entity.type
_entity.pdbx_description
1 polymer ?
#
loop_
_entity_poly.entity_id
_entity_poly.type
_entity_poly.pdbx_seq_one_letter_code
_entity_poly.pdbx_strand_id
1 'polypeptide(L)'
;MRLGFFIGLTILVFSFVLSVLNLVSGLQLSQSMSASAEGHFIRAILALSTALIGQCSLLVSSQTWLEDLGIQQLADMDRARADRQMALAYSFAHLITVVAAVITGTISYAGSFPIVHGILGFALTIVGLISLSFWVILSLRLSNR
;
A
#
# COMPACT_ATOMS: atom_id res chain seq x y z
N MET A 1 -4.89 13.56 16.52
CA MET A 1 -5.13 12.09 16.40
C MET A 1 -5.68 11.74 15.03
N ARG A 2 -6.83 12.29 14.63
CA ARG A 2 -7.37 12.17 13.25
C ARG A 2 -6.37 12.63 12.16
N LEU A 3 -5.58 13.67 12.44
CA LEU A 3 -4.53 14.16 11.55
C LEU A 3 -3.50 13.08 11.18
N GLY A 4 -3.06 12.26 12.13
CA GLY A 4 -2.09 11.18 11.89
C GLY A 4 -2.64 10.13 10.93
N PHE A 5 -3.93 9.79 11.07
CA PHE A 5 -4.61 8.88 10.16
C PHE A 5 -4.65 9.43 8.72
N PHE A 6 -5.01 10.70 8.53
CA PHE A 6 -5.08 11.31 7.19
C PHE A 6 -3.69 11.48 6.55
N ILE A 7 -2.66 11.77 7.36
CA ILE A 7 -1.27 11.76 6.90
C ILE A 7 -0.90 10.34 6.43
N GLY A 8 -1.17 9.31 7.24
CA GLY A 8 -0.93 7.91 6.87
C GLY A 8 -1.66 7.51 5.58
N LEU A 9 -2.92 7.93 5.42
CA LEU A 9 -3.71 7.68 4.21
C LEU A 9 -3.10 8.36 2.98
N THR A 10 -2.64 9.61 3.12
CA THR A 10 -2.00 10.37 2.04
C THR A 10 -0.69 9.71 1.60
N ILE A 11 0.12 9.26 2.57
CA ILE A 11 1.36 8.51 2.32
C ILE A 11 1.05 7.19 1.61
N LEU A 12 -0.02 6.48 2.01
CA LEU A 12 -0.45 5.24 1.37
C LEU A 12 -0.93 5.46 -0.08
N VAL A 13 -1.66 6.55 -0.35
CA VAL A 13 -2.02 6.96 -1.72
C VAL A 13 -0.76 7.23 -2.55
N PHE A 14 0.21 7.96 -2.00
CA PHE A 14 1.47 8.23 -2.68
C PHE A 14 2.25 6.94 -2.98
N SER A 15 2.29 6.00 -2.02
CA SER A 15 2.84 4.66 -2.22
C SER A 15 2.16 3.91 -3.37
N PHE A 16 0.82 3.95 -3.42
CA PHE A 16 0.07 3.33 -4.51
C PHE A 16 0.41 3.94 -5.88
N VAL A 17 0.49 5.27 -5.97
CA VAL A 17 0.91 5.96 -7.21
C VAL A 17 2.31 5.51 -7.63
N LEU A 18 3.26 5.42 -6.69
CA LEU A 18 4.61 4.93 -6.97
C LEU A 18 4.61 3.47 -7.44
N SER A 19 3.78 2.60 -6.87
CA SER A 19 3.62 1.21 -7.31
C SER A 19 3.09 1.13 -8.75
N VAL A 20 2.11 1.97 -9.11
CA VAL A 20 1.59 2.05 -10.49
C VAL A 20 2.67 2.55 -11.44
N LEU A 21 3.40 3.61 -11.07
CA LEU A 21 4.53 4.10 -11.88
C LEU A 21 5.65 3.06 -12.00
N ASN A 22 5.88 2.26 -10.95
CA ASN A 22 6.83 1.16 -10.98
C ASN A 22 6.41 0.08 -12.00
N LEU A 23 5.14 -0.32 -11.99
CA LEU A 23 4.57 -1.25 -12.98
C LEU A 23 4.73 -0.70 -14.41
N VAL A 24 4.36 0.56 -14.65
CA VAL A 24 4.49 1.19 -15.98
C VAL A 24 5.96 1.19 -16.44
N SER A 25 6.89 1.57 -15.57
CA SER A 25 8.31 1.55 -15.92
C SER A 25 8.88 0.15 -16.13
N GLY A 26 8.35 -0.87 -15.45
CA GLY A 26 8.69 -2.28 -15.70
C GLY A 26 8.23 -2.77 -17.07
N LEU A 27 7.01 -2.39 -17.48
CA LEU A 27 6.52 -2.66 -18.83
C LEU A 27 7.39 -1.96 -19.90
N GLN A 28 7.86 -0.74 -19.63
CA GLN A 28 8.77 -0.03 -20.53
C GLN A 28 10.14 -0.72 -20.66
N LEU A 29 10.71 -1.22 -19.54
CA LEU A 29 11.95 -2.01 -19.55
C LEU A 29 11.82 -3.32 -20.35
N SER A 30 10.60 -3.85 -20.44
CA SER A 30 10.30 -5.03 -21.27
C SER A 30 10.36 -4.72 -22.77
N GLN A 31 10.12 -3.47 -23.16
CA GLN A 31 9.93 -3.07 -24.56
C GLN A 31 11.13 -2.31 -25.14
N SER A 32 11.93 -1.63 -24.31
CA SER A 32 13.02 -0.77 -24.78
C SER A 32 14.30 -0.92 -23.95
N MET A 33 15.43 -1.05 -24.65
CA MET A 33 16.77 -1.01 -24.03
C MET A 33 17.17 0.40 -23.54
N SER A 34 16.44 1.46 -23.92
CA SER A 34 16.70 2.83 -23.46
C SER A 34 16.07 3.18 -22.11
N ALA A 35 15.23 2.30 -21.55
CA ALA A 35 14.59 2.54 -20.27
C ALA A 35 15.59 2.38 -19.10
N SER A 36 15.57 3.32 -18.15
CA SER A 36 16.48 3.31 -16.99
C SER A 36 16.03 2.31 -15.93
N ALA A 37 16.81 1.24 -15.76
CA ALA A 37 16.64 0.26 -14.67
C ALA A 37 16.84 0.90 -13.28
N GLU A 38 17.73 1.90 -13.17
CA GLU A 38 17.96 2.65 -11.95
C GLU A 38 16.71 3.42 -11.50
N GLY A 39 16.05 4.13 -12.43
CA GLY A 39 14.82 4.85 -12.12
C GLY A 39 13.67 3.92 -11.73
N HIS A 40 13.59 2.72 -12.32
CA HIS A 40 12.65 1.69 -11.90
C HIS A 40 12.94 1.22 -10.46
N PHE A 41 14.18 0.90 -10.15
CA PHE A 41 14.58 0.48 -8.81
C PHE A 41 14.32 1.53 -7.72
N ILE A 42 14.61 2.81 -8.00
CA ILE A 42 14.32 3.92 -7.07
C ILE A 42 12.82 4.02 -6.78
N ARG A 43 11.96 3.89 -7.79
CA ARG A 43 10.49 3.89 -7.61
C ARG A 43 10.03 2.74 -6.73
N ALA A 44 10.61 1.54 -6.90
CA ALA A 44 10.30 0.38 -6.09
C ALA A 44 10.67 0.60 -4.60
N ILE A 45 11.85 1.16 -4.32
CA ILE A 45 12.26 1.52 -2.95
C ILE A 45 11.32 2.55 -2.35
N LEU A 46 11.03 3.64 -3.09
CA LEU A 46 10.14 4.69 -2.59
C LEU A 46 8.73 4.14 -2.32
N ALA A 47 8.20 3.28 -3.19
CA ALA A 47 6.92 2.62 -2.99
C ALA A 47 6.91 1.79 -1.71
N LEU A 48 7.98 1.02 -1.45
CA LEU A 48 8.15 0.23 -0.23
C LEU A 48 8.23 1.09 1.03
N SER A 49 9.13 2.09 1.05
CA SER A 49 9.32 2.95 2.22
C SER A 49 8.04 3.70 2.56
N THR A 50 7.34 4.23 1.56
CA THR A 50 6.07 4.94 1.77
C THR A 50 4.94 3.98 2.16
N ALA A 51 4.88 2.76 1.61
CA ALA A 51 3.93 1.74 2.05
C ALA A 51 4.11 1.41 3.53
N LEU A 52 5.34 1.17 3.97
CA LEU A 52 5.68 0.87 5.35
C LEU A 52 5.29 2.02 6.28
N ILE A 53 5.71 3.24 5.98
CA ILE A 53 5.42 4.41 6.80
C ILE A 53 3.90 4.66 6.87
N GLY A 54 3.21 4.61 5.74
CA GLY A 54 1.76 4.83 5.66
C GLY A 54 0.98 3.79 6.45
N GLN A 55 1.30 2.50 6.27
CA GLN A 55 0.65 1.40 7.00
C GLN A 55 0.90 1.47 8.51
N CYS A 56 2.14 1.72 8.95
CA CYS A 56 2.45 1.88 10.38
C CYS A 56 1.69 3.07 10.98
N SER A 57 1.66 4.20 10.27
CA SER A 57 0.92 5.38 10.70
C SER A 57 -0.59 5.11 10.85
N LEU A 58 -1.19 4.41 9.88
CA LEU A 58 -2.60 4.01 9.90
C LEU A 58 -2.90 2.98 11.00
N LEU A 59 -2.01 2.01 11.24
CA LEU A 59 -2.16 0.99 12.27
C LEU A 59 -2.20 1.61 13.67
N VAL A 60 -1.27 2.51 13.95
CA VAL A 60 -1.20 3.23 15.24
C VAL A 60 -2.40 4.16 15.38
N SER A 61 -2.64 5.02 14.38
CA SER A 61 -3.69 6.04 14.46
C SER A 61 -5.10 5.44 14.52
N SER A 62 -5.35 4.33 13.84
CA SER A 62 -6.65 3.64 13.88
C SER A 62 -6.92 2.98 15.23
N GLN A 63 -5.88 2.45 15.89
CA GLN A 63 -6.02 1.88 17.22
C GLN A 63 -6.42 2.97 18.22
N THR A 64 -5.72 4.10 18.21
CA THR A 64 -6.02 5.18 19.16
C THR A 64 -7.40 5.79 18.92
N TRP A 65 -7.82 5.95 17.66
CA TRP A 65 -9.18 6.44 17.36
C TRP A 65 -10.27 5.45 17.83
N LEU A 66 -10.04 4.14 17.70
CA LEU A 66 -10.97 3.13 18.21
C LEU A 66 -11.04 3.13 19.74
N GLU A 67 -9.91 3.36 20.43
CA GLU A 67 -9.87 3.48 21.90
C GLU A 67 -10.65 4.71 22.38
N ASP A 68 -10.48 5.85 21.71
CA ASP A 68 -11.23 7.08 22.01
C ASP A 68 -12.76 6.88 21.85
N LEU A 69 -13.17 6.18 20.79
CA LEU A 69 -14.58 5.90 20.50
C LEU A 69 -15.17 4.79 21.40
N GLY A 70 -14.35 3.83 21.82
CA GLY A 70 -14.79 2.72 22.66
C GLY A 70 -15.22 3.12 24.06
N ILE A 71 -14.82 4.32 24.49
CA ILE A 71 -15.31 4.97 25.70
C ILE A 71 -16.78 5.42 25.55
N GLN A 72 -17.30 5.52 24.31
CA GLN A 72 -18.58 6.18 24.03
C GLN A 72 -19.67 5.26 23.43
N GLN A 73 -19.36 4.25 22.61
CA GLN A 73 -20.39 3.46 21.89
C GLN A 73 -19.98 2.00 21.58
N LEU A 74 -20.51 1.00 22.30
CA LEU A 74 -20.13 -0.43 22.21
C LEU A 74 -20.63 -1.19 20.96
N ALA A 75 -21.89 -1.04 20.56
CA ALA A 75 -22.53 -1.91 19.55
C ALA A 75 -21.90 -1.80 18.14
N ASP A 76 -21.20 -0.71 17.89
CA ASP A 76 -20.76 -0.29 16.59
C ASP A 76 -19.21 -0.37 16.48
N MET A 77 -18.55 -0.81 17.57
CA MET A 77 -17.12 -1.12 17.63
C MET A 77 -16.77 -2.43 16.92
N ASP A 78 -17.62 -3.45 17.01
CA ASP A 78 -17.30 -4.77 16.43
C ASP A 78 -17.13 -4.69 14.92
N ARG A 79 -18.00 -3.92 14.25
CA ARG A 79 -17.91 -3.63 12.82
C ARG A 79 -16.65 -2.85 12.45
N ALA A 80 -16.29 -1.84 13.25
CA ALA A 80 -15.08 -1.04 13.01
C ALA A 80 -13.79 -1.85 13.25
N ARG A 81 -13.80 -2.76 14.24
CA ARG A 81 -12.71 -3.72 14.50
C ARG A 81 -12.57 -4.72 13.35
N ALA A 82 -13.68 -5.23 12.82
CA ALA A 82 -13.68 -6.13 11.67
C ALA A 82 -13.10 -5.44 10.42
N ASP A 83 -13.52 -4.21 10.10
CA ASP A 83 -12.95 -3.44 8.98
C ASP A 83 -11.45 -3.20 9.17
N ARG A 84 -11.02 -2.87 10.40
CA ARG A 84 -9.61 -2.70 10.72
C ARG A 84 -8.82 -3.98 10.51
N GLN A 85 -9.34 -5.14 10.94
CA GLN A 85 -8.68 -6.43 10.72
C GLN A 85 -8.53 -6.73 9.22
N MET A 86 -9.56 -6.44 8.42
CA MET A 86 -9.48 -6.59 6.96
C MET A 86 -8.47 -5.62 6.35
N ALA A 87 -8.48 -4.35 6.75
CA ALA A 87 -7.50 -3.36 6.31
C ALA A 87 -6.06 -3.80 6.64
N LEU A 88 -5.84 -4.37 7.82
CA LEU A 88 -4.54 -4.92 8.23
C LEU A 88 -4.13 -6.13 7.39
N ALA A 89 -5.03 -7.09 7.17
CA ALA A 89 -4.75 -8.27 6.36
C ALA A 89 -4.30 -7.88 4.94
N TYR A 90 -5.02 -6.98 4.29
CA TYR A 90 -4.65 -6.49 2.95
C TYR A 90 -3.40 -5.59 2.97
N SER A 91 -3.14 -4.87 4.07
CA SER A 91 -1.91 -4.10 4.25
C SER A 91 -0.68 -5.02 4.31
N PHE A 92 -0.75 -6.10 5.08
CA PHE A 92 0.30 -7.12 5.12
C PHE A 92 0.49 -7.80 3.76
N ALA A 93 -0.61 -8.18 3.09
CA ALA A 93 -0.52 -8.74 1.75
C ALA A 93 0.13 -7.75 0.77
N HIS A 94 -0.24 -6.46 0.84
CA HIS A 94 0.37 -5.40 0.04
C HIS A 94 1.87 -5.32 0.31
N LEU A 95 2.29 -5.31 1.58
CA LEU A 95 3.70 -5.24 1.95
C LEU A 95 4.50 -6.43 1.41
N ILE A 96 3.97 -7.66 1.53
CA ILE A 96 4.59 -8.87 0.98
C ILE A 96 4.78 -8.73 -0.54
N THR A 97 3.75 -8.25 -1.24
CA THR A 97 3.84 -8.04 -2.70
C THR A 97 4.83 -6.94 -3.08
N VAL A 98 4.95 -5.85 -2.31
CA VAL A 98 5.94 -4.80 -2.56
C VAL A 98 7.36 -5.37 -2.36
N VAL A 99 7.60 -6.10 -1.27
CA VAL A 99 8.92 -6.70 -0.99
C VAL A 99 9.29 -7.69 -2.10
N ALA A 100 8.37 -8.56 -2.50
CA ALA A 100 8.58 -9.48 -3.61
C ALA A 100 8.86 -8.74 -4.93
N ALA A 101 8.16 -7.62 -5.20
CA ALA A 101 8.41 -6.78 -6.36
C ALA A 101 9.81 -6.13 -6.31
N VAL A 102 10.27 -5.65 -5.16
CA VAL A 102 11.64 -5.11 -5.00
C VAL A 102 12.69 -6.19 -5.27
N ILE A 103 12.55 -7.38 -4.68
CA ILE A 103 13.48 -8.50 -4.87
C ILE A 103 13.54 -8.94 -6.35
N THR A 104 12.38 -9.02 -7.00
CA THR A 104 12.33 -9.41 -8.42
C THR A 104 12.74 -8.27 -9.36
N GLY A 105 12.65 -7.02 -8.91
CA GLY A 105 13.15 -5.84 -9.62
C GLY A 105 14.68 -5.74 -9.62
N THR A 106 15.37 -6.18 -8.55
CA THR A 106 16.85 -6.15 -8.52
C THR A 106 17.51 -7.12 -9.50
N ILE A 107 16.80 -8.17 -9.90
CA ILE A 107 17.25 -9.15 -10.89
C ILE A 107 16.77 -8.83 -12.31
N SER A 108 16.04 -7.72 -12.50
CA SER A 108 15.50 -7.31 -13.81
C SER A 108 16.53 -6.49 -14.58
N TYR A 109 16.80 -6.85 -15.84
CA TYR A 109 17.68 -6.10 -16.73
C TYR A 109 16.91 -5.56 -17.95
N ALA A 110 17.45 -4.51 -18.59
CA ALA A 110 16.83 -3.94 -19.78
C ALA A 110 16.78 -4.97 -20.93
N GLY A 111 15.60 -5.20 -21.50
CA GLY A 111 15.37 -6.23 -22.51
C GLY A 111 15.12 -7.66 -21.97
N SER A 112 15.20 -7.87 -20.65
CA SER A 112 14.83 -9.13 -20.00
C SER A 112 14.02 -8.85 -18.73
N PHE A 113 12.78 -8.39 -18.93
CA PHE A 113 11.85 -8.22 -17.82
C PHE A 113 11.24 -9.59 -17.46
N PRO A 114 11.42 -10.09 -16.22
CA PRO A 114 10.90 -11.38 -15.84
C PRO A 114 9.36 -11.37 -15.84
N ILE A 115 8.73 -12.34 -16.50
CA ILE A 115 7.26 -12.51 -16.49
C ILE A 115 6.73 -12.52 -15.04
N VAL A 116 7.47 -13.17 -14.14
CA VAL A 116 7.18 -13.22 -12.70
C VAL A 116 7.11 -11.81 -12.09
N HIS A 117 8.04 -10.91 -12.45
CA HIS A 117 8.05 -9.54 -11.93
C HIS A 117 6.85 -8.74 -12.44
N GLY A 118 6.40 -8.96 -13.68
CA GLY A 118 5.17 -8.38 -14.22
C GLY A 118 3.91 -8.82 -13.47
N ILE A 119 3.76 -10.14 -13.26
CA ILE A 119 2.63 -10.70 -12.49
C ILE A 119 2.61 -10.12 -11.08
N LEU A 120 3.78 -10.02 -10.44
CA LEU A 120 3.91 -9.42 -9.11
C LEU A 120 3.54 -7.93 -9.11
N GLY A 121 3.88 -7.18 -10.15
CA GLY A 121 3.48 -5.77 -10.28
C GLY A 121 1.96 -5.58 -10.39
N PHE A 122 1.26 -6.47 -11.10
CA PHE A 122 -0.22 -6.45 -11.14
C PHE A 122 -0.83 -6.84 -9.79
N ALA A 123 -0.35 -7.93 -9.18
CA ALA A 123 -0.80 -8.37 -7.87
C ALA A 123 -0.60 -7.28 -6.81
N LEU A 124 0.57 -6.64 -6.80
CA LEU A 124 0.90 -5.48 -5.98
C LEU A 124 -0.15 -4.38 -6.12
N THR A 125 -0.46 -4.00 -7.36
CA THR A 125 -1.41 -2.92 -7.65
C THR A 125 -2.82 -3.27 -7.17
N ILE A 126 -3.29 -4.49 -7.43
CA ILE A 126 -4.64 -4.93 -7.01
C ILE A 126 -4.74 -4.97 -5.49
N VAL A 127 -3.77 -5.59 -4.82
CA VAL A 127 -3.78 -5.71 -3.35
C VAL A 127 -3.63 -4.33 -2.69
N GLY A 128 -2.82 -3.44 -3.26
CA GLY A 128 -2.70 -2.05 -2.82
C GLY A 128 -4.01 -1.27 -2.92
N LEU A 129 -4.74 -1.43 -4.03
CA LEU A 129 -6.06 -0.81 -4.22
C LEU A 129 -7.10 -1.33 -3.21
N ILE A 130 -7.12 -2.64 -2.96
CA ILE A 130 -8.02 -3.24 -1.97
C ILE A 130 -7.67 -2.74 -0.55
N SER A 131 -6.39 -2.73 -0.18
CA SER A 131 -5.91 -2.19 1.10
C SER A 131 -6.35 -0.73 1.29
N LEU A 132 -6.11 0.12 0.29
CA LEU A 132 -6.52 1.53 0.32
C LEU A 132 -8.04 1.67 0.49
N SER A 133 -8.82 0.86 -0.22
CA SER A 133 -10.29 0.88 -0.13
C SER A 133 -10.79 0.58 1.28
N PHE A 134 -10.22 -0.44 1.95
CA PHE A 134 -10.57 -0.76 3.34
C PHE A 134 -10.16 0.36 4.32
N TRP A 135 -9.00 0.99 4.13
CA TRP A 135 -8.61 2.14 4.94
C TRP A 135 -9.55 3.34 4.77
N VAL A 136 -10.01 3.61 3.54
CA VAL A 136 -11.01 4.66 3.26
C VAL A 136 -12.37 4.31 3.87
N ILE A 137 -12.83 3.06 3.75
CA ILE A 137 -14.09 2.61 4.37
C ILE A 137 -14.02 2.80 5.88
N LEU A 138 -12.92 2.38 6.51
CA LEU A 138 -12.69 2.57 7.94
C LEU A 138 -12.69 4.06 8.30
N SER A 139 -12.03 4.91 7.51
CA SER A 139 -11.99 6.35 7.78
C SER A 139 -13.38 6.97 7.74
N LEU A 140 -14.18 6.64 6.73
CA LEU A 140 -15.55 7.14 6.60
C LEU A 140 -16.42 6.68 7.78
N ARG A 141 -16.28 5.42 8.19
CA ARG A 141 -17.01 4.87 9.33
C ARG A 141 -16.65 5.54 10.64
N LEU A 142 -15.36 5.83 10.87
CA LEU A 142 -14.90 6.50 12.07
C LEU A 142 -15.19 8.02 12.06
N SER A 143 -15.25 8.66 10.89
CA SER A 143 -15.55 10.09 10.73
C SER A 143 -17.04 10.43 10.89
N ASN A 144 -17.95 9.50 10.58
CA ASN A 144 -19.39 9.70 10.70
C ASN A 144 -19.91 9.49 12.14
N ARG A 145 -19.02 9.49 13.14
CA ARG A 145 -19.31 9.35 14.56
C ARG A 145 -18.62 10.45 15.35
#